data_AF-A0A4Y2RAS6-F1
#
_entry.id   AF-A0A4Y2RAS6-F1
#
_cell.length_a   1.000
_cell.length_b   1.000
_cell.length_c   1.000
_cell.angle_alpha   90.00
_cell.angle_beta   90.00
_cell.angle_gamma   90.00
#
_symmetry.space_group_name_H-M   'P 1'
#
loop_
_entity.id
_entity.type
_entity.pdbx_description
1 polymer ?
#
loop_
_entity_poly.entity_id
_entity_poly.type
_entity_poly.pdbx_seq_one_letter_code
_entity_poly.pdbx_strand_id
1 'polypeptide(L)'
;MDRLYRFVHPFSPHYGWWKMRMEGLSSLLSTPSPTAFSQESKEDLLLLAEELGLSVKKEFKVKKLHKLITESPSYDEEFTRELLSSIKEERERECEKEAREERERERQRGKASELQKLELEVRAASAQPVESMQIPDRPVKIRMHDVMPRLNPKEDDKSLFLVLFEREAKIMNIPAENQVAQLISLLSPYIVQLIAREPEEDAKKYEYVKALLLQGFKLSAEKFRQLFNKHQKASESTWYDFYYELKNYLEGW
;
A
#
# COMPACT_ATOMS: atom_id res chain seq x y z
N MET A 1 -62.17 -58.18 -57.44
CA MET A 1 -62.73 -56.99 -58.10
C MET A 1 -62.83 -55.89 -57.06
N ASP A 2 -62.44 -54.70 -57.50
CA ASP A 2 -62.54 -53.38 -56.90
C ASP A 2 -61.55 -52.92 -55.81
N ARG A 3 -61.00 -51.76 -56.16
CA ARG A 3 -59.86 -51.03 -55.60
C ARG A 3 -60.26 -49.54 -55.69
N LEU A 4 -59.72 -48.74 -54.77
CA LEU A 4 -59.61 -47.25 -54.76
C LEU A 4 -60.81 -46.51 -54.11
N TYR A 5 -60.68 -45.49 -53.24
CA TYR A 5 -59.73 -44.36 -53.13
C TYR A 5 -59.58 -43.82 -51.67
N ARG A 6 -58.57 -42.95 -51.46
CA ARG A 6 -57.97 -42.22 -50.29
C ARG A 6 -58.96 -41.31 -49.48
N PHE A 7 -58.71 -40.63 -48.33
CA PHE A 7 -57.53 -40.00 -47.65
C PHE A 7 -57.93 -39.46 -46.22
N VAL A 8 -56.94 -39.11 -45.35
CA VAL A 8 -56.91 -38.23 -44.12
C VAL A 8 -57.33 -38.76 -42.70
N HIS A 9 -56.41 -38.58 -41.73
CA HIS A 9 -56.50 -38.68 -40.23
C HIS A 9 -57.33 -37.53 -39.58
N PRO A 10 -57.48 -37.32 -38.22
CA PRO A 10 -56.90 -37.96 -37.00
C PRO A 10 -57.85 -38.08 -35.73
N PHE A 11 -57.24 -38.51 -34.61
CA PHE A 11 -57.49 -38.18 -33.17
C PHE A 11 -58.39 -39.04 -32.23
N SER A 12 -57.83 -39.24 -31.03
CA SER A 12 -58.31 -39.95 -29.83
C SER A 12 -58.50 -38.94 -28.67
N PRO A 13 -59.29 -39.23 -27.61
CA PRO A 13 -58.89 -38.76 -26.28
C PRO A 13 -59.30 -39.68 -25.10
N HIS A 14 -58.33 -40.14 -24.29
CA HIS A 14 -58.51 -40.29 -22.83
C HIS A 14 -57.16 -40.46 -22.09
N TYR A 15 -56.39 -39.38 -21.95
CA TYR A 15 -55.21 -39.31 -21.05
C TYR A 15 -55.16 -37.89 -20.45
N GLY A 16 -56.02 -37.62 -19.45
CA GLY A 16 -56.18 -36.27 -18.89
C GLY A 16 -56.04 -36.11 -17.37
N TRP A 17 -56.19 -37.19 -16.59
CA TRP A 17 -56.36 -37.04 -15.13
C TRP A 17 -55.18 -37.51 -14.27
N TRP A 18 -54.25 -38.29 -14.81
CA TRP A 18 -53.03 -38.69 -14.08
C TRP A 18 -51.86 -37.73 -14.28
N LYS A 19 -51.94 -36.79 -15.24
CA LYS A 19 -50.85 -35.87 -15.56
C LYS A 19 -50.81 -34.61 -14.65
N MET A 20 -51.94 -34.21 -14.07
CA MET A 20 -52.00 -32.99 -13.23
C MET A 20 -51.60 -33.19 -11.76
N ARG A 21 -51.43 -34.43 -11.26
CA ARG A 21 -50.94 -34.68 -9.89
C ARG A 21 -49.43 -34.93 -9.79
N MET A 22 -48.77 -35.17 -10.93
CA MET A 22 -47.31 -35.38 -11.02
C MET A 22 -46.55 -34.14 -11.51
N GLU A 23 -47.23 -33.07 -11.91
CA GLU A 23 -46.60 -31.81 -12.31
C GLU A 23 -46.43 -30.82 -11.14
N GLY A 24 -47.03 -31.10 -9.96
CA GLY A 24 -46.95 -30.24 -8.75
C GLY A 24 -45.81 -30.57 -7.77
N LEU A 25 -44.98 -31.58 -8.06
CA LEU A 25 -43.83 -31.98 -7.21
C LEU A 25 -42.49 -31.95 -7.94
N SER A 26 -42.46 -31.54 -9.21
CA SER A 26 -41.23 -31.42 -9.99
C SER A 26 -40.49 -30.09 -9.79
N SER A 27 -41.00 -29.18 -8.95
CA SER A 27 -40.42 -27.86 -8.69
C SER A 27 -39.58 -27.76 -7.41
N LEU A 28 -39.32 -28.88 -6.69
CA LEU A 28 -38.55 -28.87 -5.44
C LEU A 28 -37.19 -29.59 -5.50
N LEU A 29 -36.72 -29.96 -6.69
CA LEU A 29 -35.36 -30.44 -6.89
C LEU A 29 -34.75 -29.70 -8.08
N SER A 30 -34.43 -28.41 -7.86
CA SER A 30 -33.40 -27.75 -8.67
C SER A 30 -32.10 -28.50 -8.38
N THR A 31 -31.76 -29.45 -9.24
CA THR A 31 -30.42 -30.02 -9.22
C THR A 31 -29.47 -28.87 -9.58
N PRO A 32 -28.48 -28.54 -8.73
CA PRO A 32 -27.56 -27.46 -9.02
C PRO A 32 -26.85 -27.77 -10.34
N SER A 33 -26.90 -26.81 -11.26
CA SER A 33 -26.26 -26.94 -12.57
C SER A 33 -24.77 -27.25 -12.36
N PRO A 34 -24.21 -28.29 -13.01
CA PRO A 34 -22.82 -28.71 -12.80
C PRO A 34 -21.77 -27.73 -13.36
N THR A 35 -22.19 -26.53 -13.80
CA THR A 35 -21.36 -25.59 -14.55
C THR A 35 -20.89 -24.36 -13.78
N ALA A 36 -21.38 -24.11 -12.57
CA ALA A 36 -21.07 -22.85 -11.87
C ALA A 36 -19.60 -22.68 -11.47
N PHE A 37 -18.80 -23.76 -11.49
CA PHE A 37 -17.45 -23.73 -10.93
C PHE A 37 -16.40 -24.56 -11.69
N SER A 38 -16.61 -24.85 -12.97
CA SER A 38 -15.78 -25.79 -13.73
C SER A 38 -14.31 -25.36 -13.94
N GLN A 39 -13.91 -24.17 -13.49
CA GLN A 39 -12.57 -23.60 -13.66
C GLN A 39 -11.93 -23.11 -12.34
N GLU A 40 -12.52 -23.45 -11.19
CA GLU A 40 -12.14 -22.90 -9.89
C GLU A 40 -10.98 -23.65 -9.24
N SER A 41 -10.01 -22.91 -8.68
CA SER A 41 -8.89 -23.51 -7.96
C SER A 41 -9.40 -24.20 -6.70
N LYS A 42 -8.79 -25.35 -6.38
CA LYS A 42 -9.10 -26.12 -5.16
C LYS A 42 -8.94 -25.24 -3.91
N GLU A 43 -7.94 -24.39 -3.92
CA GLU A 43 -7.62 -23.47 -2.84
C GLU A 43 -8.72 -22.40 -2.69
N ASP A 44 -9.23 -21.84 -3.80
CA ASP A 44 -10.34 -20.87 -3.76
C ASP A 44 -11.61 -21.50 -3.20
N LEU A 45 -11.90 -22.75 -3.58
CA LEU A 45 -13.08 -23.48 -3.09
C LEU A 45 -12.97 -23.90 -1.63
N LEU A 46 -11.76 -24.10 -1.11
CA LEU A 46 -11.54 -24.36 0.31
C LEU A 46 -11.84 -23.11 1.13
N LEU A 47 -11.27 -21.96 0.74
CA LEU A 47 -11.52 -20.68 1.39
C LEU A 47 -13.00 -20.29 1.32
N LEU A 48 -13.62 -20.44 0.15
CA LEU A 48 -15.04 -20.18 -0.04
C LEU A 48 -15.90 -21.03 0.91
N ALA A 49 -15.58 -22.31 1.07
CA ALA A 49 -16.33 -23.18 1.97
C ALA A 49 -16.11 -22.82 3.44
N GLU A 50 -14.89 -22.41 3.84
CA GLU A 50 -14.61 -21.92 5.19
C GLU A 50 -15.40 -20.64 5.49
N GLU A 51 -15.46 -19.70 4.54
CA GLU A 51 -16.16 -18.42 4.68
C GLU A 51 -17.69 -18.61 4.73
N LEU A 52 -18.21 -19.63 4.05
CA LEU A 52 -19.60 -20.09 4.18
C LEU A 52 -19.87 -20.89 5.47
N GLY A 53 -18.88 -21.04 6.35
CA GLY A 53 -18.99 -21.76 7.62
C GLY A 53 -19.06 -23.28 7.49
N LEU A 54 -18.66 -23.84 6.35
CA LEU A 54 -18.69 -25.28 6.10
C LEU A 54 -17.40 -25.92 6.64
N SER A 55 -17.56 -27.06 7.32
CA SER A 55 -16.43 -27.85 7.81
C SER A 55 -15.70 -28.55 6.65
N VAL A 56 -14.64 -27.93 6.12
CA VAL A 56 -13.79 -28.50 5.07
C VAL A 56 -12.44 -28.99 5.59
N LYS A 57 -11.82 -29.88 4.82
CA LYS A 57 -10.45 -30.34 5.07
C LYS A 57 -9.63 -30.25 3.79
N LYS A 58 -8.33 -30.01 3.92
CA LYS A 58 -7.40 -29.82 2.80
C LYS A 58 -7.32 -31.03 1.86
N GLU A 59 -7.70 -32.23 2.32
CA GLU A 59 -7.70 -33.45 1.52
C GLU A 59 -8.94 -33.58 0.62
N PHE A 60 -9.94 -32.71 0.77
CA PHE A 60 -11.15 -32.77 -0.04
C PHE A 60 -10.82 -32.48 -1.51
N LYS A 61 -11.38 -33.30 -2.41
CA LYS A 61 -11.26 -33.07 -3.86
C LYS A 61 -12.21 -31.96 -4.29
N VAL A 62 -11.86 -31.24 -5.34
CA VAL A 62 -12.69 -30.18 -5.97
C VAL A 62 -14.16 -30.59 -6.13
N LYS A 63 -14.42 -31.78 -6.68
CA LYS A 63 -15.79 -32.32 -6.83
C LYS A 63 -16.56 -32.44 -5.49
N LYS A 64 -15.87 -32.82 -4.41
CA LYS A 64 -16.46 -32.91 -3.07
C LYS A 64 -16.74 -31.53 -2.49
N LEU A 65 -15.86 -30.56 -2.74
CA LEU A 65 -16.03 -29.17 -2.30
C LEU A 65 -17.22 -28.53 -3.01
N HIS A 66 -17.34 -28.67 -4.33
CA HIS A 66 -18.53 -28.18 -5.06
C HIS A 66 -19.81 -28.75 -4.50
N LYS A 67 -19.85 -30.07 -4.31
CA LYS A 67 -21.02 -30.75 -3.78
C LYS A 67 -21.40 -30.21 -2.39
N LEU A 68 -20.42 -30.00 -1.51
CA LEU A 68 -20.67 -29.47 -0.16
C LEU A 68 -21.20 -28.03 -0.19
N ILE A 69 -20.67 -27.20 -1.09
CA ILE A 69 -21.09 -25.79 -1.22
C ILE A 69 -22.50 -25.71 -1.81
N THR A 70 -22.79 -26.45 -2.89
CA THR A 70 -24.09 -26.38 -3.59
C THR A 70 -25.21 -27.12 -2.88
N GLU A 71 -24.91 -28.12 -2.06
CA GLU A 71 -25.91 -28.83 -1.23
C GLU A 71 -26.11 -28.16 0.14
N SER A 72 -25.43 -27.04 0.40
CA SER A 72 -25.64 -26.28 1.63
C SER A 72 -27.08 -25.74 1.69
N PRO A 73 -27.79 -25.85 2.84
CA PRO A 73 -29.13 -25.27 3.01
C PRO A 73 -29.19 -23.76 2.81
N SER A 74 -28.04 -23.07 2.96
CA SER A 74 -27.88 -21.63 2.80
C SER A 74 -27.26 -21.25 1.45
N TYR A 75 -27.22 -22.17 0.47
CA TYR A 75 -26.62 -21.90 -0.83
C TYR A 75 -27.45 -20.86 -1.61
N ASP A 76 -26.80 -19.74 -1.92
CA ASP A 76 -27.29 -18.74 -2.85
C ASP A 76 -26.28 -18.57 -3.99
N GLU A 77 -26.74 -18.72 -5.22
CA GLU A 77 -25.88 -18.80 -6.40
C GLU A 77 -25.18 -17.46 -6.70
N GLU A 78 -25.86 -16.33 -6.47
CA GLU A 78 -25.32 -14.99 -6.72
C GLU A 78 -24.32 -14.59 -5.65
N PHE A 79 -24.69 -14.75 -4.38
CA PHE A 79 -23.84 -14.50 -3.23
C PHE A 79 -22.57 -15.37 -3.25
N THR A 80 -22.70 -16.66 -3.56
CA THR A 80 -21.54 -17.57 -3.62
C THR A 80 -20.59 -17.19 -4.75
N ARG A 81 -21.10 -16.70 -5.88
CA ARG A 81 -20.27 -16.19 -6.99
C ARG A 81 -19.55 -14.91 -6.62
N GLU A 82 -20.25 -13.97 -5.98
CA GLU A 82 -19.65 -12.70 -5.54
C GLU A 82 -18.54 -12.95 -4.52
N LEU A 83 -18.80 -13.79 -3.52
CA LEU A 83 -17.81 -14.17 -2.51
C LEU A 83 -16.57 -14.84 -3.11
N LEU A 84 -16.78 -15.74 -4.08
CA LEU A 84 -15.68 -16.37 -4.81
C LEU A 84 -14.89 -15.37 -5.65
N SER A 85 -15.55 -14.38 -6.24
CA SER A 85 -14.89 -13.28 -6.96
C SER A 85 -14.02 -12.45 -6.02
N SER A 86 -14.51 -12.13 -4.82
CA SER A 86 -13.75 -11.40 -3.81
C SER A 86 -12.50 -12.17 -3.36
N ILE A 87 -12.63 -13.48 -3.10
CA ILE A 87 -11.50 -14.35 -2.71
C ILE A 87 -10.41 -14.36 -3.80
N LYS A 88 -10.80 -14.47 -5.06
CA LYS A 88 -9.84 -14.43 -6.18
C LYS A 88 -9.13 -13.10 -6.29
N GLU A 89 -9.87 -12.01 -6.17
CA GLU A 89 -9.32 -10.66 -6.27
C GLU A 89 -8.35 -10.36 -5.12
N GLU A 90 -8.66 -10.82 -3.91
CA GLU A 90 -7.74 -10.73 -2.77
C GLU A 90 -6.46 -11.53 -2.99
N ARG A 91 -6.58 -12.79 -3.45
CA ARG A 91 -5.41 -13.62 -3.79
C ARG A 91 -4.53 -12.98 -4.87
N GLU A 92 -5.14 -12.39 -5.90
CA GLU A 92 -4.40 -11.70 -6.97
C GLU A 92 -3.64 -10.49 -6.43
N ARG A 93 -4.28 -9.68 -5.58
CA ARG A 93 -3.63 -8.54 -4.91
C ARG A 93 -2.47 -8.97 -4.01
N GLU A 94 -2.63 -10.06 -3.26
CA GLU A 94 -1.56 -10.61 -2.43
C GLU A 94 -0.37 -11.08 -3.28
N CYS A 95 -0.63 -11.83 -4.36
CA CYS A 95 0.40 -12.27 -5.29
C CYS A 95 1.14 -11.09 -5.95
N GLU A 96 0.41 -10.04 -6.37
CA GLU A 96 1.02 -8.84 -6.94
C GLU A 96 1.90 -8.11 -5.92
N LYS A 97 1.43 -8.03 -4.67
CA LYS A 97 2.19 -7.43 -3.57
C LYS A 97 3.48 -8.21 -3.30
N GLU A 98 3.41 -9.53 -3.20
CA GLU A 98 4.59 -10.39 -3.02
C GLU A 98 5.59 -10.24 -4.17
N ALA A 99 5.10 -10.25 -5.43
CA ALA A 99 5.95 -10.05 -6.60
C ALA A 99 6.60 -8.66 -6.62
N ARG A 100 5.89 -7.62 -6.17
CA ARG A 100 6.45 -6.27 -6.05
C ARG A 100 7.53 -6.19 -4.98
N GLU A 101 7.31 -6.82 -3.83
CA GLU A 101 8.31 -6.87 -2.76
C GLU A 101 9.56 -7.68 -3.18
N GLU A 102 9.40 -8.79 -3.89
CA GLU A 102 10.51 -9.57 -4.42
C GLU A 102 11.37 -8.76 -5.40
N ARG A 103 10.74 -8.06 -6.35
CA ARG A 103 11.43 -7.17 -7.30
C ARG A 103 12.18 -6.05 -6.59
N GLU A 104 11.65 -5.52 -5.50
CA GLU A 104 12.33 -4.50 -4.71
C GLU A 104 13.53 -5.09 -3.94
N ARG A 105 13.39 -6.27 -3.35
CA ARG A 105 14.50 -6.99 -2.71
C ARG A 105 15.61 -7.32 -3.71
N GLU A 106 15.26 -7.71 -4.94
CA GLU A 106 16.22 -7.96 -6.01
C GLU A 106 16.94 -6.66 -6.44
N ARG A 107 16.21 -5.56 -6.62
CA ARG A 107 16.81 -4.24 -6.89
C ARG A 107 17.77 -3.81 -5.79
N GLN A 108 17.41 -4.02 -4.53
CA GLN A 108 18.28 -3.70 -3.39
C GLN A 108 19.56 -4.55 -3.39
N ARG A 109 19.45 -5.85 -3.68
CA ARG A 109 20.62 -6.74 -3.83
C ARG A 109 21.51 -6.31 -5.00
N GLY A 110 20.92 -5.89 -6.12
CA GLY A 110 21.64 -5.36 -7.28
C GLY A 110 22.44 -4.11 -6.93
N LYS A 111 21.79 -3.11 -6.30
CA LYS A 111 22.45 -1.87 -5.84
C LYS A 111 23.58 -2.16 -4.84
N ALA A 112 23.37 -3.09 -3.90
CA ALA A 112 24.40 -3.46 -2.92
C ALA A 112 25.62 -4.10 -3.60
N SER A 113 25.41 -4.97 -4.59
CA SER A 113 26.48 -5.62 -5.35
C SER A 113 27.26 -4.60 -6.20
N GLU A 114 26.57 -3.64 -6.80
CA GLU A 114 27.19 -2.56 -7.59
C GLU A 114 28.04 -1.63 -6.72
N LEU A 115 27.53 -1.24 -5.54
CA LEU A 115 28.29 -0.46 -4.56
C LEU A 115 29.55 -1.19 -4.10
N GLN A 116 29.44 -2.49 -3.80
CA GLN A 116 30.59 -3.30 -3.40
C GLN A 116 31.65 -3.39 -4.52
N LYS A 117 31.22 -3.50 -5.78
CA LYS A 117 32.14 -3.50 -6.93
C LYS A 117 32.87 -2.16 -7.05
N LEU A 118 32.15 -1.03 -6.94
CA LEU A 118 32.74 0.31 -6.98
C LEU A 118 33.72 0.52 -5.82
N GLU A 119 33.40 0.05 -4.62
CA GLU A 119 34.29 0.13 -3.46
C GLU A 119 35.60 -0.65 -3.68
N LEU A 120 35.51 -1.86 -4.23
CA LEU A 120 36.68 -2.66 -4.60
C LEU A 120 37.50 -2.01 -5.71
N GLU A 121 36.86 -1.36 -6.68
CA GLU A 121 37.53 -0.64 -7.77
C GLU A 121 38.27 0.60 -7.26
N VAL A 122 37.66 1.39 -6.37
CA VAL A 122 38.30 2.53 -5.69
C VAL A 122 39.51 2.06 -4.88
N ARG A 123 39.38 0.95 -4.15
CA ARG A 123 40.47 0.36 -3.36
C ARG A 123 41.60 -0.19 -4.23
N ALA A 124 41.28 -0.78 -5.39
CA ALA A 124 42.28 -1.28 -6.33
C ALA A 124 43.03 -0.12 -7.03
N ALA A 125 42.33 0.95 -7.38
CA ALA A 125 42.95 2.16 -7.96
C ALA A 125 43.91 2.86 -6.98
N SER A 126 43.63 2.82 -5.66
CA SER A 126 44.52 3.39 -4.65
C SER A 126 45.77 2.54 -4.34
N ALA A 127 45.89 1.34 -4.91
CA ALA A 127 47.01 0.42 -4.68
C ALA A 127 48.12 0.49 -5.75
N GLN A 128 47.97 1.34 -6.78
CA GLN A 128 49.02 1.64 -7.75
C GLN A 128 50.05 2.63 -7.14
N PRO A 129 51.37 2.41 -7.27
CA PRO A 129 52.36 3.39 -6.86
C PRO A 129 52.40 4.51 -7.89
N VAL A 130 51.64 5.59 -7.63
CA VAL A 130 51.68 6.79 -8.45
C VAL A 130 52.75 7.72 -7.88
N GLU A 131 53.80 7.91 -8.68
CA GLU A 131 54.78 8.99 -8.53
C GLU A 131 54.08 10.32 -8.25
N SER A 132 54.65 11.04 -7.29
CA SER A 132 54.24 12.35 -6.81
C SER A 132 53.80 13.32 -7.92
N MET A 133 52.51 13.35 -8.21
CA MET A 133 51.82 14.58 -8.59
C MET A 133 51.14 15.13 -7.34
N GLN A 134 51.70 16.22 -6.84
CA GLN A 134 51.14 17.01 -5.75
C GLN A 134 49.80 17.61 -6.22
N ILE A 135 48.72 16.85 -6.04
CA ILE A 135 47.38 17.42 -5.91
C ILE A 135 47.32 18.00 -4.49
N PRO A 136 46.96 19.28 -4.29
CA PRO A 136 46.79 19.79 -2.95
C PRO A 136 45.72 18.95 -2.25
N ASP A 137 46.13 18.24 -1.22
CA ASP A 137 45.30 17.44 -0.31
C ASP A 137 44.37 18.37 0.49
N ARG A 138 43.35 18.90 -0.20
CA ARG A 138 42.17 19.43 0.44
C ARG A 138 41.07 18.41 0.20
N PRO A 139 40.59 17.69 1.23
CA PRO A 139 39.33 16.98 1.10
C PRO A 139 38.29 18.01 0.63
N VAL A 140 37.52 17.67 -0.39
CA VAL A 140 36.38 18.48 -0.84
C VAL A 140 35.51 18.69 0.40
N LYS A 141 35.58 19.89 0.97
CA LYS A 141 34.87 20.23 2.20
C LYS A 141 33.41 20.44 1.82
N ILE A 142 32.68 19.34 1.66
CA ILE A 142 31.23 19.34 1.46
C ILE A 142 30.64 20.11 2.64
N ARG A 143 29.94 21.20 2.35
CA ARG A 143 29.34 22.06 3.37
C ARG A 143 27.90 21.61 3.60
N MET A 144 27.36 21.89 4.78
CA MET A 144 26.01 21.44 5.15
C MET A 144 24.91 21.92 4.18
N HIS A 145 25.03 23.12 3.60
CA HIS A 145 24.08 23.61 2.58
C HIS A 145 24.25 22.96 1.20
N ASP A 146 25.32 22.19 0.97
CA ASP A 146 25.52 21.42 -0.26
C ASP A 146 24.75 20.07 -0.20
N VAL A 147 24.47 19.56 1.00
CA VAL A 147 23.74 18.29 1.23
C VAL A 147 22.29 18.50 1.66
N MET A 148 21.97 19.64 2.28
CA MET A 148 20.64 19.90 2.83
C MET A 148 20.10 21.27 2.38
N PRO A 149 18.85 21.34 1.89
CA PRO A 149 18.23 22.63 1.58
C PRO A 149 17.98 23.44 2.85
N ARG A 150 17.85 24.76 2.69
CA ARG A 150 17.51 25.66 3.79
C ARG A 150 16.07 25.43 4.25
N LEU A 151 15.84 25.52 5.55
CA LEU A 151 14.51 25.38 6.15
C LEU A 151 13.58 26.51 5.67
N ASN A 152 12.50 26.13 5.00
CA ASN A 152 11.35 26.98 4.76
C ASN A 152 10.38 26.90 5.96
N PRO A 153 10.29 27.96 6.79
CA PRO A 153 9.44 27.92 7.99
C PRO A 153 7.94 27.82 7.71
N LYS A 154 7.49 28.05 6.47
CA LYS A 154 6.07 28.01 6.07
C LYS A 154 5.62 26.63 5.57
N GLU A 155 6.48 25.94 4.83
CA GLU A 155 6.14 24.71 4.10
C GLU A 155 6.76 23.46 4.75
N ASP A 156 7.98 23.55 5.28
CA ASP A 156 8.72 22.37 5.72
C ASP A 156 8.24 21.85 7.08
N ASP A 157 8.21 20.52 7.21
CA ASP A 157 8.15 19.85 8.51
C ASP A 157 9.49 19.99 9.23
N LYS A 158 9.44 20.63 10.38
CA LYS A 158 10.61 21.06 11.16
C LYS A 158 11.16 19.94 12.01
N SER A 159 10.30 19.02 12.45
CA SER A 159 10.72 17.80 13.13
C SER A 159 11.48 16.92 12.15
N LEU A 160 10.93 16.75 10.94
CA LEU A 160 11.61 16.02 9.87
C LEU A 160 12.93 16.70 9.47
N PHE A 161 12.94 18.02 9.31
CA PHE A 161 14.16 18.79 9.03
C PHE A 161 15.25 18.53 10.08
N LEU A 162 14.92 18.60 11.38
CA LEU A 162 15.90 18.38 12.45
C LEU A 162 16.44 16.94 12.44
N VAL A 163 15.58 15.94 12.18
CA VAL A 163 15.99 14.54 12.04
C VAL A 163 16.96 14.34 10.87
N LEU A 164 16.68 14.97 9.73
CA LEU A 164 17.55 14.92 8.55
C LEU A 164 18.89 15.61 8.83
N PHE A 165 18.86 16.80 9.44
CA PHE A 165 20.06 17.51 9.86
C PHE A 165 20.94 16.65 10.78
N GLU A 166 20.37 15.97 11.77
CA GLU A 166 21.12 15.11 12.70
C GLU A 166 21.78 13.93 11.99
N ARG A 167 21.12 13.36 10.97
CA ARG A 167 21.69 12.28 10.16
C ARG A 167 22.86 12.79 9.32
N GLU A 168 22.70 13.92 8.66
CA GLU A 168 23.77 14.53 7.85
C GLU A 168 24.95 14.98 8.72
N ALA A 169 24.68 15.55 9.89
CA ALA A 169 25.73 15.92 10.84
C ALA A 169 26.54 14.70 11.32
N LYS A 170 25.88 13.54 11.51
CA LYS A 170 26.55 12.28 11.83
C LYS A 170 27.39 11.75 10.66
N ILE A 171 26.85 11.78 9.44
CA ILE A 171 27.55 11.33 8.22
C ILE A 171 28.82 12.17 7.98
N MET A 172 28.71 13.48 8.16
CA MET A 172 29.83 14.42 8.02
C MET A 172 30.73 14.49 9.27
N ASN A 173 30.46 13.69 10.30
CA ASN A 173 31.19 13.67 11.57
C ASN A 173 31.39 15.07 12.18
N ILE A 174 30.32 15.87 12.21
CA ILE A 174 30.35 17.25 12.70
C ILE A 174 30.54 17.26 14.21
N PRO A 175 31.59 17.93 14.74
CA PRO A 175 31.78 18.09 16.18
C PRO A 175 30.58 18.78 16.84
N ALA A 176 30.23 18.37 18.06
CA ALA A 176 29.05 18.87 18.77
C ALA A 176 29.07 20.40 18.92
N GLU A 177 30.24 20.99 19.17
CA GLU A 177 30.47 22.43 19.26
C GLU A 177 30.14 23.20 17.97
N ASN A 178 30.13 22.52 16.82
CA ASN A 178 29.88 23.12 15.51
C ASN A 178 28.45 22.87 15.01
N GLN A 179 27.67 22.00 15.66
CA GLN A 179 26.33 21.64 15.19
C GLN A 179 25.40 22.85 15.11
N VAL A 180 25.40 23.72 16.13
CA VAL A 180 24.54 24.92 16.11
C VAL A 180 24.94 25.88 14.98
N ALA A 181 26.24 26.09 14.77
CA ALA A 181 26.72 26.97 13.70
C ALA A 181 26.31 26.46 12.31
N GLN A 182 26.40 25.14 12.10
CA GLN A 182 25.97 24.49 10.87
C GLN A 182 24.44 24.55 10.71
N LEU A 183 23.70 24.34 11.78
CA LEU A 183 22.24 24.48 11.79
C LEU A 183 21.82 25.90 11.39
N ILE A 184 22.39 26.94 12.01
CA ILE A 184 22.09 28.35 11.72
C ILE A 184 22.28 28.68 10.23
N SER A 185 23.29 28.09 9.58
CA SER A 185 23.55 28.31 8.15
C SER A 185 22.40 27.85 7.24
N LEU A 186 21.58 26.91 7.71
CA LEU A 186 20.41 26.38 7.01
C LEU A 186 19.10 27.05 7.42
N LEU A 187 19.09 27.89 8.46
CA LEU A 187 17.88 28.52 8.97
C LEU A 187 17.56 29.82 8.24
N SER A 188 16.27 30.12 8.15
CA SER A 188 15.78 31.41 7.66
C SER A 188 16.12 32.56 8.65
N PRO A 189 16.35 33.81 8.19
CA PRO A 189 16.79 34.92 9.04
C PRO A 189 15.91 35.19 10.27
N TYR A 190 14.60 35.02 10.14
CA TYR A 190 13.64 35.15 11.24
C TYR A 190 13.93 34.18 12.40
N ILE A 191 14.33 32.96 12.08
CA ILE A 191 14.60 31.90 13.06
C ILE A 191 15.92 32.17 13.77
N VAL A 192 16.93 32.62 13.02
CA VAL A 192 18.23 33.00 13.56
C VAL A 192 18.09 34.12 14.58
N GLN A 193 17.19 35.08 14.34
CA GLN A 193 16.87 36.14 15.31
C GLN A 193 16.22 35.61 16.60
N LEU A 194 15.47 34.50 16.56
CA LEU A 194 14.94 33.88 17.77
C LEU A 194 16.08 33.30 18.62
N ILE A 195 17.00 32.58 17.98
CA ILE A 195 18.17 32.00 18.67
C ILE A 195 19.06 33.11 19.25
N ALA A 196 19.24 34.23 18.54
CA ALA A 196 20.07 35.35 19.00
C ALA A 196 19.51 36.10 20.23
N ARG A 197 18.25 35.87 20.62
CA ARG A 197 17.65 36.45 21.83
C ARG A 197 17.90 35.62 23.09
N GLU A 198 18.37 34.39 22.92
CA GLU A 198 18.70 33.49 24.00
C GLU A 198 20.12 33.79 24.54
N PRO A 199 20.39 33.49 25.82
CA PRO A 199 21.73 33.66 26.38
C PRO A 199 22.76 32.79 25.65
N GLU A 200 24.00 33.28 25.54
CA GLU A 200 25.06 32.63 24.75
C GLU A 200 25.38 31.21 25.23
N GLU A 201 25.26 30.99 26.54
CA GLU A 201 25.46 29.69 27.20
C GLU A 201 24.47 28.63 26.72
N ASP A 202 23.24 29.04 26.41
CA ASP A 202 22.17 28.14 25.97
C ASP A 202 22.08 28.08 24.45
N ALA A 203 22.31 29.20 23.75
CA ALA A 203 22.35 29.27 22.30
C ALA A 203 23.46 28.39 21.68
N LYS A 204 24.51 28.04 22.43
CA LYS A 204 25.56 27.10 21.98
C LYS A 204 25.18 25.62 22.14
N LYS A 205 24.16 25.29 22.92
CA LYS A 205 23.75 23.91 23.19
C LYS A 205 22.75 23.46 22.12
N TYR A 206 23.13 22.47 21.33
CA TYR A 206 22.25 21.94 20.27
C TYR A 206 20.88 21.51 20.78
N GLU A 207 20.82 20.76 21.90
CA GLU A 207 19.55 20.30 22.47
C GLU A 207 18.63 21.45 22.90
N TYR A 208 19.20 22.55 23.42
CA TYR A 208 18.43 23.74 23.77
C TYR A 208 17.86 24.41 22.52
N VAL A 209 18.71 24.64 21.51
CA VAL A 209 18.29 25.24 20.24
C VAL A 209 17.24 24.35 19.54
N LYS A 210 17.41 23.03 19.57
CA LYS A 210 16.43 22.07 19.04
C LYS A 210 15.08 22.20 19.74
N ALA A 211 15.07 22.23 21.07
CA ALA A 211 13.85 22.43 21.85
C ALA A 211 13.20 23.80 21.56
N LEU A 212 14.01 24.86 21.46
CA LEU A 212 13.55 26.21 21.10
C LEU A 212 12.93 26.25 19.71
N LEU A 213 13.53 25.57 18.72
CA LEU A 213 12.97 25.47 17.37
C LEU A 213 11.64 24.73 17.43
N LEU A 214 11.58 23.56 18.07
CA LEU A 214 10.34 22.80 18.22
C LEU A 214 9.26 23.60 18.98
N GLN A 215 9.63 24.41 19.98
CA GLN A 215 8.74 25.25 20.78
C GLN A 215 8.27 26.51 20.04
N GLY A 216 9.19 27.29 19.45
CA GLY A 216 8.89 28.47 18.63
C GLY A 216 8.13 28.12 17.35
N PHE A 217 8.16 26.85 16.96
CA PHE A 217 7.37 26.27 15.89
C PHE A 217 6.25 25.35 16.35
N LYS A 218 5.78 25.49 17.60
CA LYS A 218 4.43 25.09 18.02
C LYS A 218 3.37 25.92 17.28
N LEU A 219 3.35 25.70 15.98
CA LEU A 219 2.20 25.72 15.09
C LEU A 219 1.50 24.35 15.14
N SER A 220 1.81 23.48 16.12
CA SER A 220 1.40 22.05 16.13
C SER A 220 -0.08 21.80 16.43
N ALA A 221 -0.88 22.85 16.60
CA ALA A 221 -2.31 22.76 16.84
C ALA A 221 -3.02 23.89 16.11
N GLU A 222 -2.51 25.10 16.27
CA GLU A 222 -3.07 26.31 15.68
C GLU A 222 -2.95 26.34 14.14
N LYS A 223 -1.91 25.76 13.55
CA LYS A 223 -1.80 25.67 12.08
C LYS A 223 -2.69 24.59 11.50
N PHE A 224 -2.81 23.44 12.17
CA PHE A 224 -3.77 22.42 11.79
C PHE A 224 -5.20 22.92 11.93
N ARG A 225 -5.53 23.65 13.00
CA ARG A 225 -6.80 24.37 13.16
C ARG A 225 -7.05 25.37 12.02
N GLN A 226 -6.04 26.13 11.61
CA GLN A 226 -6.17 27.08 10.49
C GLN A 226 -6.31 26.40 9.13
N LEU A 227 -5.54 25.33 8.88
CA LEU A 227 -5.65 24.52 7.65
C LEU A 227 -7.03 23.88 7.57
N PHE A 228 -7.49 23.23 8.65
CA PHE A 228 -8.82 22.66 8.78
C PHE A 228 -9.92 23.70 8.51
N ASN A 229 -9.86 24.88 9.15
CA ASN A 229 -10.86 25.92 8.99
C ASN A 229 -10.92 26.57 7.61
N LYS A 230 -9.81 26.54 6.86
CA LYS A 230 -9.73 27.14 5.52
C LYS A 230 -9.89 26.11 4.40
N HIS A 231 -9.93 24.83 4.73
CA HIS A 231 -9.98 23.76 3.75
C HIS A 231 -11.36 23.68 3.10
N GLN A 232 -11.37 23.62 1.77
CA GLN A 232 -12.58 23.48 0.97
C GLN A 232 -12.40 22.34 -0.01
N LYS A 233 -13.47 21.57 -0.22
CA LYS A 233 -13.44 20.47 -1.17
C LYS A 233 -13.19 21.01 -2.57
N ALA A 234 -12.11 20.56 -3.20
CA ALA A 234 -11.82 20.91 -4.59
C ALA A 234 -12.87 20.30 -5.55
N SER A 235 -13.14 20.98 -6.66
CA SER A 235 -14.11 20.55 -7.68
C SER A 235 -13.82 19.17 -8.26
N GLU A 236 -12.55 18.83 -8.35
CA GLU A 236 -11.95 17.64 -8.95
C GLU A 236 -11.70 16.52 -7.94
N SER A 237 -11.77 16.81 -6.64
CA SER A 237 -11.56 15.82 -5.57
C SER A 237 -12.81 15.00 -5.29
N THR A 238 -12.64 13.74 -4.87
CA THR A 238 -13.76 12.95 -4.35
C THR A 238 -14.07 13.35 -2.91
N TRP A 239 -15.26 13.01 -2.42
CA TRP A 239 -15.59 13.20 -1.00
C TRP A 239 -14.70 12.37 -0.07
N TYR A 240 -14.15 11.26 -0.59
CA TYR A 240 -13.23 10.40 0.14
C TYR A 240 -11.89 11.11 0.34
N ASP A 241 -11.32 11.71 -0.70
CA ASP A 241 -10.06 12.48 -0.62
C ASP A 241 -10.18 13.63 0.38
N PHE A 242 -11.28 14.38 0.30
CA PHE A 242 -11.57 15.48 1.24
C PHE A 242 -11.67 15.01 2.69
N TYR A 243 -12.29 13.85 2.93
CA TYR A 243 -12.37 13.25 4.26
C TYR A 243 -10.99 12.87 4.80
N TYR A 244 -10.12 12.26 3.97
CA TYR A 244 -8.77 11.90 4.38
C TYR A 244 -7.91 13.13 4.69
N GLU A 245 -8.05 14.19 3.91
CA GLU A 245 -7.34 15.45 4.16
C GLU A 245 -7.77 16.09 5.50
N LEU A 246 -9.08 16.14 5.78
CA LEU A 246 -9.59 16.61 7.07
C LEU A 246 -9.14 15.74 8.24
N LYS A 247 -9.17 14.41 8.06
CA LYS A 247 -8.70 13.46 9.06
C LYS A 247 -7.22 13.65 9.36
N ASN A 248 -6.38 13.81 8.35
CA ASN A 248 -4.94 14.07 8.51
C ASN A 248 -4.68 15.40 9.26
N TYR A 249 -5.49 16.44 9.04
CA TYR A 249 -5.36 17.69 9.80
C TYR A 249 -5.78 17.53 11.27
N LEU A 250 -6.81 16.74 11.55
CA LEU A 250 -7.27 16.43 12.91
C LEU A 250 -6.28 15.55 13.68
N GLU A 251 -5.68 14.56 13.01
CA GLU A 251 -4.64 13.71 13.62
C GLU A 251 -3.33 14.46 13.83
N GLY A 252 -3.08 15.52 13.06
CA GLY A 252 -1.94 16.43 13.23
C GLY A 252 -2.12 17.48 14.33
N TRP A 253 -3.36 17.81 14.71
CA TRP A 253 -3.71 18.78 15.76
C TRP A 253 -3.49 18.19 17.16
#